data_AF-A0A830EL75-F1
#
_entry.id   AF-A0A830EL75-F1
#
_cell.length_a   1.000
_cell.length_b   1.000
_cell.length_c   1.000
_cell.angle_alpha   90.00
_cell.angle_beta   90.00
_cell.angle_gamma   90.00
#
_symmetry.space_group_name_H-M   'P 1'
#
loop_
_entity.id
_entity.type
_entity.pdbx_description
1 polymer ?
#
loop_
_entity_poly.entity_id
_entity_poly.type
_entity_poly.pdbx_seq_one_letter_code
_entity_poly.pdbx_strand_id
1 'polypeptide(L)'
;MKYIKDRLSEGGKPKLARAWIDGENLYVAVVFEREVEPIEPGGYILVIDVNSWKNGITYAIINGGGKLSEFSKLRPNLRLIETLHSEAVRLERKYGALRGLGLHKSVEGKRLWRQVKYVKRKLHAYLKDFAQKIAHELALKAVRLKARVVIDDMLEESRRELLKEGLPDGFSQAILTSP
;
A
#
# COMPACT_ATOMS: atom_id res chain seq x y z
N MET A 1 -18.41 10.49 14.05
CA MET A 1 -19.18 9.57 14.91
C MET A 1 -19.56 8.24 14.25
N LYS A 2 -19.83 8.19 12.92
CA LYS A 2 -20.19 6.95 12.19
C LYS A 2 -19.19 5.80 12.38
N TYR A 3 -17.89 6.04 12.17
CA TYR A 3 -16.83 5.02 12.32
C TYR A 3 -16.87 4.30 13.67
N ILE A 4 -17.05 5.04 14.77
CA ILE A 4 -17.10 4.44 16.13
C ILE A 4 -18.33 3.55 16.26
N LYS A 5 -19.49 4.01 15.78
CA LYS A 5 -20.74 3.22 15.82
C LYS A 5 -20.61 1.94 14.99
N ASP A 6 -20.01 2.03 13.81
CA ASP A 6 -19.78 0.87 12.94
C ASP A 6 -18.87 -0.16 13.64
N ARG A 7 -17.73 0.27 14.21
CA ARG A 7 -16.81 -0.62 14.94
C ARG A 7 -17.46 -1.28 16.16
N LEU A 8 -18.28 -0.54 16.91
CA LEU A 8 -19.04 -1.09 18.03
C LEU A 8 -20.08 -2.12 17.56
N SER A 9 -20.78 -1.85 16.45
CA SER A 9 -21.75 -2.79 15.87
C SER A 9 -21.12 -4.09 15.35
N GLU A 10 -19.84 -4.04 14.97
CA GLU A 10 -19.04 -5.21 14.57
C GLU A 10 -18.45 -5.99 15.76
N GLY A 11 -18.85 -5.65 17.00
CA GLY A 11 -18.37 -6.29 18.23
C GLY A 11 -17.03 -5.77 18.75
N GLY A 12 -16.51 -4.69 18.17
CA GLY A 12 -15.25 -4.08 18.59
C GLY A 12 -15.36 -3.41 19.96
N LYS A 13 -14.44 -3.73 20.87
CA LYS A 13 -14.28 -3.11 22.19
C LYS A 13 -13.13 -2.09 22.14
N PRO A 14 -13.35 -0.81 22.44
CA PRO A 14 -12.28 0.18 22.46
C PRO A 14 -11.23 -0.19 23.53
N LYS A 15 -9.96 -0.22 23.15
CA LYS A 15 -8.84 -0.56 24.04
C LYS A 15 -7.90 0.59 24.32
N LEU A 16 -7.68 1.43 23.32
CA LEU A 16 -6.77 2.55 23.42
C LEU A 16 -7.32 3.74 22.66
N ALA A 17 -7.14 4.93 23.22
CA ALA A 17 -7.39 6.18 22.53
C ALA A 17 -6.17 7.08 22.69
N ARG A 18 -5.76 7.70 21.58
CA ARG A 18 -4.72 8.74 21.59
C ARG A 18 -5.27 9.97 20.90
N ALA A 19 -5.08 11.12 21.55
CA ALA A 19 -5.42 12.41 20.98
C ALA A 19 -4.15 13.24 20.81
N TRP A 20 -4.10 14.04 19.75
CA TRP A 20 -3.05 15.03 19.54
C TRP A 20 -3.60 16.21 18.75
N ILE A 21 -2.89 17.34 18.87
CA ILE A 21 -3.24 18.59 18.19
C ILE A 21 -2.13 18.88 17.17
N ASP A 22 -2.53 19.25 15.95
CA ASP A 22 -1.61 19.79 14.93
C ASP A 22 -2.24 21.05 14.33
N GLY A 23 -1.69 22.21 14.69
CA GLY A 23 -2.28 23.52 14.43
C GLY A 23 -3.61 23.70 15.16
N GLU A 24 -4.67 24.02 14.42
CA GLU A 24 -6.04 24.17 14.94
C GLU A 24 -6.84 22.86 14.92
N ASN A 25 -6.23 21.76 14.46
CA ASN A 25 -6.93 20.49 14.28
C ASN A 25 -6.67 19.55 15.46
N LEU A 26 -7.76 19.00 16.03
CA LEU A 26 -7.71 17.90 17.01
C LEU A 26 -7.88 16.57 16.27
N TYR A 27 -6.90 15.68 16.44
CA TYR A 27 -6.94 14.32 15.93
C TYR A 27 -7.15 13.33 17.06
N VAL A 28 -8.02 12.35 16.84
CA VAL A 28 -8.28 11.26 17.79
C VAL A 28 -8.16 9.94 17.05
N ALA A 29 -7.26 9.07 17.51
CA ALA A 29 -7.17 7.68 17.09
C ALA A 29 -7.76 6.80 18.19
N VAL A 30 -8.77 5.99 17.85
CA VAL A 30 -9.36 4.99 18.76
C VAL A 30 -9.11 3.61 18.17
N VAL A 31 -8.49 2.74 18.96
CA VAL A 31 -8.20 1.35 18.60
C VAL A 31 -9.26 0.44 19.22
N PHE A 32 -9.85 -0.42 18.40
CA PHE A 32 -10.84 -1.41 18.81
C PHE A 32 -10.25 -2.81 18.66
N GLU A 33 -10.48 -3.65 19.66
CA GLU A 33 -10.17 -5.08 19.61
C GLU A 33 -11.48 -5.87 19.48
N ARG A 34 -11.46 -6.95 18.70
CA ARG A 34 -12.56 -7.92 18.69
C ARG A 34 -12.00 -9.33 18.70
N GLU A 35 -12.68 -10.20 19.42
CA GLU A 35 -12.50 -11.64 19.28
C GLU A 35 -13.28 -12.09 18.04
N VAL A 36 -12.64 -12.89 17.20
CA VAL A 36 -13.22 -13.44 15.97
C VAL A 36 -12.98 -14.93 15.94
N GLU A 37 -14.03 -15.70 15.67
CA GLU A 37 -13.89 -17.11 15.38
C GLU A 37 -13.26 -17.28 13.98
N PRO A 38 -12.20 -18.10 13.85
CA PRO A 38 -11.64 -18.45 12.55
C PRO A 38 -12.69 -19.11 11.66
N ILE A 39 -12.72 -18.75 10.37
CA ILE A 39 -13.59 -19.41 9.40
C ILE A 39 -13.06 -20.83 9.14
N GLU A 40 -13.91 -21.84 9.33
CA GLU A 40 -13.62 -23.20 8.85
C GLU A 40 -13.63 -23.24 7.31
N PRO A 41 -12.51 -23.65 6.66
CA PRO A 41 -12.45 -23.65 5.20
C PRO A 41 -13.36 -24.69 4.55
N GLY A 42 -14.16 -24.28 3.56
CA GLY A 42 -15.10 -25.11 2.80
C GLY A 42 -14.49 -25.91 1.64
N GLY A 43 -13.18 -26.18 1.69
CA GLY A 43 -12.45 -26.94 0.66
C GLY A 43 -11.89 -26.13 -0.51
N TYR A 44 -12.27 -24.85 -0.67
CA TYR A 44 -11.63 -23.96 -1.64
C TYR A 44 -10.28 -23.45 -1.12
N ILE A 45 -9.34 -23.21 -2.03
CA ILE A 45 -8.05 -22.58 -1.74
C ILE A 45 -7.92 -21.34 -2.62
N LEU A 46 -7.65 -20.19 -2.01
CA LEU A 46 -7.25 -18.95 -2.68
C LEU A 46 -5.73 -18.82 -2.53
N VAL A 47 -5.01 -19.02 -3.63
CA VAL A 47 -3.56 -18.79 -3.70
C VAL A 47 -3.32 -17.39 -4.22
N ILE A 48 -2.51 -16.62 -3.50
CA ILE A 48 -2.13 -15.25 -3.84
C ILE A 48 -0.62 -15.23 -3.98
N ASP A 49 -0.14 -14.81 -5.13
CA ASP A 49 1.29 -14.62 -5.41
C ASP A 49 1.52 -13.11 -5.61
N VAL A 50 2.24 -12.52 -4.65
CA VAL A 50 2.59 -11.10 -4.67
C VAL A 50 3.93 -10.97 -5.38
N ASN A 51 3.91 -10.49 -6.62
CA ASN A 51 5.13 -10.27 -7.39
C ASN A 51 5.64 -8.81 -7.26
N SER A 52 6.77 -8.53 -7.92
CA SER A 52 7.25 -7.16 -8.16
C SER A 52 6.17 -6.25 -8.75
N TRP A 53 6.31 -4.93 -8.62
CA TRP A 53 5.28 -3.96 -9.01
C TRP A 53 4.98 -3.99 -10.51
N LYS A 54 5.97 -4.40 -11.33
CA LYS A 54 5.84 -4.64 -12.77
C LYS A 54 4.92 -5.82 -13.08
N ASN A 55 4.84 -6.77 -12.14
CA ASN A 55 4.04 -7.98 -12.24
C ASN A 55 2.72 -7.91 -11.45
N GLY A 56 2.62 -7.12 -10.40
CA GLY A 56 1.40 -6.94 -9.61
C GLY A 56 1.09 -8.14 -8.73
N ILE A 57 -0.19 -8.36 -8.44
CA ILE A 57 -0.67 -9.47 -7.63
C ILE A 57 -1.34 -10.46 -8.56
N THR A 58 -0.90 -11.71 -8.51
CA THR A 58 -1.58 -12.82 -9.20
C THR A 58 -2.39 -13.60 -8.17
N TYR A 59 -3.56 -14.09 -8.54
CA TYR A 59 -4.28 -15.03 -7.69
C TYR A 59 -4.94 -16.15 -8.49
N ALA A 60 -5.11 -17.27 -7.81
CA ALA A 60 -5.79 -18.45 -8.31
C ALA A 60 -6.76 -18.97 -7.25
N ILE A 61 -7.92 -19.47 -7.69
CA ILE A 61 -8.85 -20.19 -6.84
C ILE A 61 -8.86 -21.64 -7.30
N ILE A 62 -8.64 -22.54 -6.35
CA ILE A 62 -8.69 -23.99 -6.53
C ILE A 62 -9.91 -24.50 -5.77
N ASN A 63 -10.74 -25.31 -6.41
CA ASN A 63 -11.92 -25.89 -5.77
C ASN A 63 -11.57 -27.11 -4.90
N GLY A 64 -12.53 -27.61 -4.12
CA GLY A 64 -12.32 -28.77 -3.24
C GLY A 64 -11.93 -30.07 -3.94
N GLY A 65 -12.11 -30.16 -5.27
CA GLY A 65 -11.63 -31.28 -6.09
C GLY A 65 -10.21 -31.09 -6.63
N GLY A 66 -9.50 -30.04 -6.21
CA GLY A 66 -8.13 -29.74 -6.64
C GLY A 66 -8.02 -29.13 -8.03
N LYS A 67 -9.13 -28.69 -8.65
CA LYS A 67 -9.11 -28.08 -10.00
C LYS A 67 -9.08 -26.55 -9.91
N LEU A 68 -8.31 -25.94 -10.81
CA LEU A 68 -8.30 -24.48 -10.99
C LEU A 68 -9.69 -24.00 -11.45
N SER A 69 -10.31 -23.14 -10.66
CA SER A 69 -11.62 -22.55 -10.97
C SER A 69 -11.53 -21.12 -11.47
N GLU A 70 -10.57 -20.32 -10.98
CA GLU A 70 -10.37 -18.94 -11.40
C GLU A 70 -8.88 -18.59 -11.36
N PHE A 71 -8.41 -17.78 -12.29
CA PHE A 71 -7.06 -17.22 -12.30
C PHE A 71 -7.12 -15.79 -12.84
N SER A 72 -6.44 -14.86 -12.17
CA SER A 72 -6.35 -13.49 -12.65
C SER A 72 -5.09 -12.78 -12.16
N LYS A 73 -4.74 -11.70 -12.87
CA LYS A 73 -3.60 -10.84 -12.59
C LYS A 73 -4.07 -9.41 -12.39
N LEU A 74 -3.76 -8.86 -11.22
CA LEU A 74 -4.19 -7.55 -10.75
C LEU A 74 -2.98 -6.61 -10.75
N ARG A 75 -3.03 -5.58 -11.59
CA ARG A 75 -1.92 -4.63 -11.75
C ARG A 75 -2.37 -3.19 -11.56
N PRO A 76 -1.54 -2.34 -10.92
CA PRO A 76 -1.78 -0.91 -10.94
C PRO A 76 -1.43 -0.33 -12.31
N ASN A 77 -1.84 0.92 -12.55
CA ASN A 77 -1.49 1.66 -13.75
C ASN A 77 -0.01 2.05 -13.71
N LEU A 78 0.83 1.24 -14.37
CA LEU A 78 2.27 1.42 -14.41
C LEU A 78 2.68 2.77 -15.01
N ARG A 79 1.97 3.23 -16.06
CA ARG A 79 2.25 4.52 -16.71
C ARG A 79 2.04 5.69 -15.75
N LEU A 80 0.99 5.63 -14.92
CA LEU A 80 0.75 6.67 -13.91
C LEU A 80 1.83 6.66 -12.83
N ILE A 81 2.21 5.48 -12.34
CA ILE A 81 3.29 5.32 -11.35
C ILE A 81 4.61 5.89 -11.91
N GLU A 82 4.99 5.50 -13.13
CA GLU A 82 6.20 5.98 -13.80
C GLU A 82 6.20 7.50 -13.98
N THR A 83 5.05 8.06 -14.38
CA THR A 83 4.89 9.51 -14.58
C THR A 83 5.09 10.26 -13.27
N LEU A 84 4.40 9.85 -12.21
CA LEU A 84 4.49 10.49 -10.89
C LEU A 84 5.89 10.35 -10.30
N HIS A 85 6.50 9.17 -10.43
CA HIS A 85 7.87 8.97 -9.94
C HIS A 85 8.88 9.82 -10.70
N SER A 86 8.86 9.78 -12.03
CA SER A 86 9.78 10.57 -12.87
C SER A 86 9.63 12.06 -12.58
N GLU A 87 8.40 12.54 -12.38
CA GLU A 87 8.14 13.90 -11.96
C GLU A 87 8.75 14.21 -10.58
N ALA A 88 8.56 13.33 -9.59
CA ALA A 88 9.16 13.49 -8.26
C ALA A 88 10.69 13.58 -8.33
N VAL A 89 11.34 12.65 -9.02
CA VAL A 89 12.81 12.64 -9.20
C VAL A 89 13.29 13.91 -9.87
N ARG A 90 12.60 14.36 -10.94
CA ARG A 90 12.96 15.60 -11.64
C ARG A 90 12.87 16.82 -10.71
N LEU A 91 11.82 16.92 -9.90
CA LEU A 91 11.65 18.02 -8.94
C LEU A 91 12.70 17.95 -7.81
N GLU A 92 13.05 16.74 -7.35
CA GLU A 92 14.09 16.52 -6.34
C GLU A 92 15.47 16.91 -6.84
N ARG A 93 15.82 16.57 -8.09
CA ARG A 93 17.09 17.02 -8.70
C ARG A 93 17.19 18.54 -8.73
N LYS A 94 16.11 19.21 -9.14
CA LYS A 94 16.04 20.69 -9.13
C LYS A 94 16.19 21.26 -7.71
N TYR A 95 15.54 20.63 -6.72
CA TYR A 95 15.65 21.05 -5.33
C TYR A 95 17.07 20.82 -4.78
N GLY A 96 17.70 19.70 -5.15
CA GLY A 96 19.09 19.40 -4.84
C GLY A 96 20.06 20.44 -5.39
N ALA A 97 19.85 20.89 -6.64
CA ALA A 97 20.64 21.97 -7.23
C ALA A 97 20.50 23.29 -6.43
N LEU A 98 19.27 23.69 -6.07
CA LEU A 98 19.05 24.86 -5.21
C LEU A 98 19.68 24.69 -3.83
N ARG A 99 19.67 23.47 -3.28
CA ARG A 99 20.33 23.18 -1.99
C ARG A 99 21.84 23.33 -2.09
N GLY A 100 22.46 22.85 -3.17
CA GLY A 100 23.89 23.02 -3.44
C GLY A 100 24.31 24.49 -3.54
N LEU A 101 23.42 25.36 -4.05
CA LEU A 101 23.62 26.81 -4.12
C LEU A 101 23.22 27.56 -2.84
N GLY A 102 22.80 26.87 -1.77
CA GLY A 102 22.31 27.52 -0.54
C GLY A 102 20.92 28.15 -0.66
N LEU A 103 20.25 28.06 -1.81
CA LEU A 103 18.97 28.71 -2.13
C LEU A 103 17.73 27.89 -1.75
N HIS A 104 17.88 26.69 -1.19
CA HIS A 104 16.74 25.83 -0.81
C HIS A 104 15.73 26.45 0.17
N LYS A 105 16.13 27.48 0.93
CA LYS A 105 15.24 28.22 1.86
C LYS A 105 14.54 29.42 1.20
N SER A 106 14.85 29.75 -0.05
CA SER A 106 14.17 30.82 -0.80
C SER A 106 12.69 30.50 -1.00
N VAL A 107 11.92 31.48 -1.47
CA VAL A 107 10.51 31.30 -1.81
C VAL A 107 10.35 30.19 -2.86
N GLU A 108 11.23 30.17 -3.86
CA GLU A 108 11.31 29.16 -4.92
C GLU A 108 11.69 27.78 -4.37
N GLY A 109 12.71 27.71 -3.50
CA GLY A 109 13.14 26.46 -2.87
C GLY A 109 12.03 25.83 -2.02
N LYS A 110 11.34 26.64 -1.20
CA LYS A 110 10.18 26.20 -0.42
C LYS A 110 9.01 25.76 -1.32
N ARG A 111 8.72 26.50 -2.40
CA ARG A 111 7.67 26.15 -3.37
C ARG A 111 7.98 24.81 -4.04
N LEU A 112 9.21 24.61 -4.48
CA LEU A 112 9.66 23.38 -5.12
C LEU A 112 9.56 22.19 -4.16
N TRP A 113 9.95 22.36 -2.90
CA TRP A 113 9.81 21.32 -1.88
C TRP A 113 8.34 20.90 -1.64
N ARG A 114 7.41 21.85 -1.64
CA ARG A 114 5.97 21.54 -1.56
C ARG A 114 5.49 20.72 -2.76
N GLN A 115 6.00 21.01 -3.96
CA GLN A 115 5.68 20.24 -5.17
C GLN A 115 6.22 18.80 -5.07
N VAL A 116 7.47 18.60 -4.62
CA VAL A 116 8.02 17.27 -4.36
C VAL A 116 7.12 16.49 -3.39
N LYS A 117 6.78 17.09 -2.25
CA LYS A 117 5.89 16.48 -1.26
C LYS A 117 4.51 16.15 -1.82
N TYR A 118 3.97 17.00 -2.69
CA TYR A 118 2.68 16.78 -3.31
C TYR A 118 2.69 15.56 -4.24
N VAL A 119 3.66 15.47 -5.16
CA VAL A 119 3.77 14.36 -6.10
C VAL A 119 4.02 13.04 -5.36
N LYS A 120 4.90 13.03 -4.36
CA LYS A 120 5.14 11.85 -3.52
C LYS A 120 3.89 11.39 -2.76
N ARG A 121 3.14 12.33 -2.16
CA ARG A 121 1.86 12.01 -1.51
C ARG A 121 0.85 11.43 -2.48
N LYS A 122 0.75 11.98 -3.68
CA LYS A 122 -0.15 11.48 -4.73
C LYS A 122 0.22 10.06 -5.16
N LEU A 123 1.51 9.79 -5.37
CA LEU A 123 2.01 8.44 -5.69
C LEU A 123 1.69 7.45 -4.57
N HIS A 124 2.00 7.81 -3.32
CA HIS A 124 1.72 6.96 -2.16
C HIS A 124 0.23 6.66 -2.02
N ALA A 125 -0.63 7.69 -2.10
CA ALA A 125 -2.09 7.52 -2.02
C ALA A 125 -2.59 6.56 -3.11
N TYR A 126 -2.15 6.74 -4.36
CA TYR A 126 -2.54 5.86 -5.47
C TYR A 126 -2.21 4.39 -5.21
N LEU A 127 -0.98 4.12 -4.76
CA LEU A 127 -0.51 2.75 -4.48
C LEU A 127 -1.26 2.13 -3.29
N LYS A 128 -1.47 2.93 -2.24
CA LYS A 128 -2.22 2.52 -1.05
C LYS A 128 -3.66 2.16 -1.40
N ASP A 129 -4.33 3.01 -2.16
CA ASP A 129 -5.72 2.79 -2.58
C ASP A 129 -5.83 1.52 -3.45
N PHE A 130 -4.89 1.31 -4.37
CA PHE A 130 -4.82 0.08 -5.16
C PHE A 130 -4.68 -1.16 -4.26
N ALA A 131 -3.70 -1.16 -3.36
CA ALA A 131 -3.45 -2.29 -2.46
C ALA A 131 -4.66 -2.59 -1.56
N GLN A 132 -5.27 -1.56 -0.98
CA GLN A 132 -6.46 -1.70 -0.13
C GLN A 132 -7.65 -2.24 -0.91
N LYS A 133 -7.87 -1.78 -2.15
CA LYS A 133 -8.93 -2.27 -3.01
C LYS A 133 -8.75 -3.75 -3.33
N ILE A 134 -7.56 -4.15 -3.76
CA ILE A 134 -7.29 -5.56 -4.11
C ILE A 134 -7.40 -6.47 -2.88
N ALA A 135 -6.82 -6.06 -1.75
CA ALA A 135 -6.95 -6.81 -0.51
C ALA A 135 -8.41 -7.00 -0.09
N HIS A 136 -9.23 -5.96 -0.22
CA HIS A 136 -10.66 -6.02 0.07
C HIS A 136 -11.39 -7.00 -0.87
N GLU A 137 -11.18 -6.90 -2.18
CA GLU A 137 -11.83 -7.78 -3.17
C GLU A 137 -11.45 -9.26 -2.96
N LEU A 138 -10.17 -9.55 -2.69
CA LEU A 138 -9.69 -10.89 -2.42
C LEU A 138 -10.20 -11.44 -1.09
N ALA A 139 -10.24 -10.62 -0.03
CA ALA A 139 -10.81 -11.00 1.26
C ALA A 139 -12.31 -11.35 1.14
N LEU A 140 -13.09 -10.53 0.42
CA LEU A 140 -14.50 -10.84 0.17
C LEU A 140 -14.68 -12.12 -0.64
N LYS A 141 -13.82 -12.39 -1.62
CA LYS A 141 -13.81 -13.66 -2.36
C LYS A 141 -13.52 -14.84 -1.41
N ALA A 142 -12.49 -14.73 -0.58
CA ALA A 142 -12.12 -15.76 0.39
C ALA A 142 -13.25 -16.07 1.36
N VAL A 143 -13.87 -15.05 1.96
CA VAL A 143 -14.99 -15.20 2.90
C VAL A 143 -16.18 -15.89 2.23
N ARG A 144 -16.59 -15.42 1.05
CA ARG A 144 -17.73 -15.98 0.32
C ARG A 144 -17.56 -17.45 -0.04
N LEU A 145 -16.34 -17.86 -0.40
CA LEU A 145 -16.03 -19.24 -0.75
C LEU A 145 -15.63 -20.10 0.46
N LYS A 146 -15.55 -19.49 1.65
CA LYS A 146 -14.89 -20.09 2.82
C LYS A 146 -13.53 -20.67 2.43
N ALA A 147 -12.76 -19.95 1.61
CA ALA A 147 -11.51 -20.45 1.07
C ALA A 147 -10.40 -20.37 2.12
N ARG A 148 -9.53 -21.38 2.15
CA ARG A 148 -8.22 -21.27 2.80
C ARG A 148 -7.36 -20.31 1.96
N VAL A 149 -6.81 -19.28 2.57
CA VAL A 149 -5.93 -18.33 1.89
C VAL A 149 -4.48 -18.78 2.07
N VAL A 150 -3.77 -18.90 0.95
CA VAL A 150 -2.33 -19.16 0.91
C VAL A 150 -1.69 -17.98 0.20
N ILE A 151 -0.75 -17.32 0.86
CA ILE A 151 -0.02 -16.19 0.30
C ILE A 151 1.42 -16.67 0.11
N ASP A 152 1.87 -16.70 -1.13
CA ASP A 152 3.28 -16.80 -1.45
C ASP A 152 3.85 -15.38 -1.31
N ASP A 153 4.49 -15.13 -0.17
CA ASP A 153 5.06 -13.83 0.14
C ASP A 153 6.47 -13.74 -0.45
N MET A 154 6.84 -12.54 -0.87
CA MET A 154 8.19 -12.24 -1.31
C MET A 154 9.16 -12.35 -0.14
N LEU A 155 9.92 -13.44 -0.07
CA LEU A 155 11.10 -13.50 0.78
C LEU A 155 12.10 -12.39 0.42
N GLU A 156 12.95 -12.03 1.37
CA GLU A 156 13.95 -10.96 1.28
C GLU A 156 14.89 -11.12 0.06
N GLU A 157 15.04 -12.33 -0.46
CA GLU A 157 15.80 -12.64 -1.68
C GLU A 157 15.19 -12.01 -2.94
N SER A 158 13.87 -12.00 -3.11
CA SER A 158 13.21 -11.36 -4.26
C SER A 158 13.28 -9.83 -4.19
N ARG A 159 13.38 -9.26 -2.97
CA ARG A 159 13.73 -7.84 -2.77
C ARG A 159 15.17 -7.56 -3.22
N ARG A 160 16.12 -8.46 -2.95
CA ARG A 160 17.50 -8.35 -3.45
C ARG A 160 17.61 -8.52 -4.96
N GLU A 161 16.82 -9.40 -5.57
CA GLU A 161 16.77 -9.52 -7.04
C GLU A 161 16.17 -8.27 -7.68
N LEU A 162 15.13 -7.66 -7.11
CA LEU A 162 14.63 -6.34 -7.52
C LEU A 162 15.67 -5.22 -7.42
N LEU A 163 16.57 -5.29 -6.44
CA LEU A 163 17.71 -4.38 -6.31
C LEU A 163 18.81 -4.67 -7.34
N LYS A 164 18.98 -5.94 -7.74
CA LYS A 164 19.96 -6.38 -8.76
C LYS A 164 19.50 -6.17 -10.20
N GLU A 165 18.20 -6.30 -10.49
CA GLU A 165 17.62 -6.06 -11.83
C GLU A 165 17.56 -4.57 -12.21
N GLY A 166 17.97 -3.66 -11.31
CA GLY A 166 18.09 -2.24 -11.59
C GLY A 166 16.73 -1.55 -11.71
N LEU A 167 16.17 -1.12 -10.58
CA LEU A 167 15.16 -0.06 -10.61
C LEU A 167 15.80 1.20 -11.23
N PRO A 168 15.11 1.94 -12.11
CA PRO A 168 15.63 3.18 -12.68
C PRO A 168 16.13 4.10 -11.57
N ASP A 169 17.35 4.62 -11.73
CA ASP A 169 18.08 5.39 -10.71
C ASP A 169 17.21 6.50 -10.11
N GLY A 170 16.72 6.25 -8.88
CA GLY A 170 15.86 7.18 -8.12
C GLY A 170 14.82 6.50 -7.22
N PHE A 171 14.41 5.26 -7.51
CA PHE A 171 13.36 4.56 -6.73
C PHE A 171 13.86 3.94 -5.41
N SER A 172 15.14 3.54 -5.35
CA SER A 172 15.71 2.75 -4.25
C SER A 172 15.66 3.48 -2.89
N GLN A 173 15.71 4.81 -2.88
CA GLN A 173 15.72 5.61 -1.64
C GLN A 173 14.32 5.85 -1.05
N ALA A 174 13.25 5.73 -1.83
CA ALA A 174 11.88 6.00 -1.35
C ALA A 174 11.30 4.86 -0.51
N ILE A 175 11.80 3.63 -0.71
CA ILE A 175 11.35 2.43 0.01
C ILE A 175 12.10 2.27 1.34
N LEU A 176 13.32 2.79 1.46
CA LEU A 176 14.19 2.64 2.64
C LEU A 176 13.87 3.59 3.82
N THR A 177 12.92 4.51 3.69
CA THR A 177 12.71 5.59 4.70
C THR A 177 11.25 5.82 5.14
N SER A 178 10.34 4.88 4.88
CA SER A 178 9.00 4.94 5.50
C SER A 178 8.99 4.07 6.76
N PRO A 179 8.74 4.64 7.96
CA PRO A 179 8.55 3.87 9.18
C PRO A 179 7.32 2.95 9.12
#